data_AF-A0A524FGK6-F1
#
_entry.id   AF-A0A524FGK6-F1
#
_cell.length_a   1.000
_cell.length_b   1.000
_cell.length_c   1.000
_cell.angle_alpha   90.00
_cell.angle_beta   90.00
_cell.angle_gamma   90.00
#
_symmetry.space_group_name_H-M   'P 1'
#
loop_
_entity.id
_entity.type
_entity.pdbx_description
1 polymer ?
#
loop_
_entity_poly.entity_id
_entity_poly.type
_entity_poly.pdbx_seq_one_letter_code
_entity_poly.pdbx_strand_id
1 'polypeptide(L)' 'ATEARTYLEEHYKEDISDEELKLLPLRTLKELMGDNLNKDNCDVAFILKEDVKFRLLSIDEKQELLEKL' A
#
# COMPACT_ATOMS: atom_id res chain seq x y z
N ALA A 1 1.60 -2.51 -16.04
CA ALA A 1 1.42 -1.08 -15.71
C ALA A 1 -0.03 -0.62 -15.90
N THR A 2 -0.71 -1.02 -16.98
CA THR A 2 -2.12 -0.67 -17.23
C THR A 2 -3.07 -1.16 -16.13
N GLU A 3 -2.91 -2.42 -15.68
CA GLU A 3 -3.76 -3.03 -14.65
C GLU A 3 -3.67 -2.33 -13.29
N ALA A 4 -2.45 -1.94 -12.87
CA ALA A 4 -2.23 -1.20 -11.63
C ALA A 4 -3.02 0.11 -11.63
N ARG A 5 -2.98 0.82 -12.76
CA ARG A 5 -3.66 2.08 -12.95
C ARG A 5 -5.18 1.89 -12.93
N THR A 6 -5.69 0.89 -13.65
CA THR A 6 -7.13 0.58 -13.67
C THR A 6 -7.66 0.28 -12.27
N TYR A 7 -6.96 -0.55 -11.49
CA TYR A 7 -7.36 -0.86 -10.12
C TYR A 7 -7.42 0.39 -9.24
N LEU A 8 -6.40 1.25 -9.32
CA LEU A 8 -6.36 2.52 -8.60
C LEU A 8 -7.50 3.45 -9.02
N GLU A 9 -7.78 3.58 -10.32
CA GLU A 9 -8.88 4.41 -10.85
C GLU A 9 -10.25 3.94 -10.35
N GLU A 10 -10.45 2.63 -10.18
CA GLU A 10 -11.72 2.05 -9.72
C GLU A 10 -11.92 2.13 -8.20
N HIS A 11 -10.83 2.06 -7.42
CA HIS A 11 -10.91 1.91 -5.96
C HIS A 11 -10.50 3.16 -5.17
N TYR A 12 -9.85 4.13 -5.81
CA TYR A 12 -9.52 5.40 -5.17
C TYR A 12 -10.78 6.23 -4.91
N LYS A 13 -10.83 6.88 -3.76
CA LYS A 13 -11.86 7.85 -3.38
C LYS A 13 -11.19 9.11 -2.85
N GLU A 14 -11.75 10.28 -3.15
CA GLU A 14 -11.19 11.55 -2.69
C GLU A 14 -11.21 11.71 -1.17
N ASP A 15 -12.15 11.04 -0.49
CA ASP A 15 -12.32 11.04 0.97
C ASP A 15 -11.67 9.84 1.67
N ILE A 16 -10.72 9.17 1.01
CA ILE A 16 -9.99 8.02 1.56
C ILE A 16 -9.25 8.41 2.85
N SER A 17 -9.33 7.55 3.87
CA SER A 17 -8.59 7.74 5.13
C SER A 17 -7.11 7.42 4.96
N ASP A 18 -6.26 7.94 5.83
CA ASP A 18 -4.82 7.63 5.82
C ASP A 18 -4.53 6.12 5.97
N GLU A 19 -5.38 5.39 6.69
CA GLU A 19 -5.24 3.93 6.83
C GLU A 19 -5.57 3.22 5.52
N GLU A 20 -6.70 3.56 4.89
CA GLU A 20 -7.07 3.00 3.59
C GLU A 20 -6.08 3.43 2.49
N LEU A 21 -5.52 4.63 2.58
CA LEU A 21 -4.50 5.13 1.65
C LEU A 21 -3.20 4.30 1.72
N LYS A 22 -2.84 3.78 2.89
CA LYS A 22 -1.70 2.86 3.04
C LYS A 22 -1.99 1.48 2.46
N LEU A 23 -3.24 1.03 2.51
CA LEU A 23 -3.65 -0.29 2.03
C LEU A 23 -3.94 -0.33 0.53
N LEU A 24 -4.45 0.75 -0.08
CA LEU A 24 -4.81 0.77 -1.50
C LEU A 24 -3.63 0.41 -2.44
N PRO A 25 -2.41 0.96 -2.27
CA PRO A 25 -1.26 0.56 -3.07
C PRO A 25 -0.86 -0.91 -2.84
N LEU A 26 -1.00 -1.41 -1.61
CA LEU A 26 -0.71 -2.81 -1.28
C LEU A 26 -1.73 -3.78 -1.89
N ARG A 27 -3.03 -3.44 -1.86
CA ARG A 27 -4.09 -4.19 -2.56
C ARG A 27 -3.84 -4.21 -4.07
N THR A 28 -3.42 -3.07 -4.63
CA THR A 28 -3.02 -2.97 -6.04
C THR A 28 -1.84 -3.89 -6.37
N LEU A 29 -0.81 -3.92 -5.52
CA LEU A 29 0.32 -4.84 -5.69
C LEU A 29 -0.11 -6.31 -5.55
N LYS A 30 -1.02 -6.61 -4.61
CA LYS A 30 -1.56 -7.95 -4.40
C LYS A 30 -2.32 -8.46 -5.63
N GLU A 31 -3.10 -7.59 -6.27
CA GLU A 31 -3.81 -7.93 -7.52
C GLU A 31 -2.83 -8.30 -8.65
N LEU A 32 -1.71 -7.58 -8.76
CA LEU A 32 -0.72 -7.80 -9.83
C LEU A 32 0.23 -8.97 -9.55
N MET A 33 0.62 -9.16 -8.29
CA MET A 33 1.63 -10.14 -7.88
C MET A 33 1.02 -11.44 -7.34
N GLY A 34 -0.27 -11.44 -7.02
CA GLY A 34 -0.97 -12.58 -6.41
C GLY A 34 -0.33 -13.01 -5.09
N ASP A 35 -0.19 -14.31 -4.90
CA ASP A 35 0.41 -14.92 -3.69
C ASP A 35 1.92 -14.73 -3.57
N ASN A 36 2.55 -14.13 -4.58
CA ASN A 36 3.96 -13.80 -4.47
C ASN A 36 4.20 -12.61 -3.54
N LEU A 37 3.25 -11.67 -3.36
CA LEU A 37 3.47 -10.50 -2.51
C LEU A 37 3.73 -10.91 -1.05
N ASN A 38 4.87 -10.48 -0.51
CA ASN A 38 5.28 -10.74 0.87
C ASN A 38 6.18 -9.61 1.40
N LYS A 39 6.47 -9.64 2.70
CA LYS A 39 7.25 -8.59 3.39
C LYS A 39 8.67 -8.40 2.87
N ASP A 40 9.22 -9.39 2.17
CA ASP A 40 10.60 -9.39 1.67
C ASP A 40 10.70 -8.90 0.22
N ASN A 41 9.58 -8.83 -0.50
CA ASN A 41 9.56 -8.40 -1.91
C ASN A 41 8.72 -7.16 -2.20
N CYS A 42 8.26 -6.47 -1.15
CA CYS A 42 7.68 -5.14 -1.24
C CYS A 42 8.33 -4.20 -0.22
N ASP A 43 8.43 -2.92 -0.57
CA ASP A 43 8.81 -1.86 0.34
C ASP A 43 7.70 -0.81 0.38
N VAL A 44 7.38 -0.34 1.59
CA VAL A 44 6.31 0.62 1.83
C VAL A 44 6.90 1.81 2.55
N ALA A 45 6.72 2.99 1.96
CA ALA A 45 7.10 4.25 2.58
C ALA A 45 6.03 5.31 2.33
N PHE A 46 5.91 6.25 3.26
CA PHE A 46 4.96 7.35 3.16
C PHE A 46 5.50 8.63 3.81
N ILE A 47 4.86 9.75 3.48
CA ILE A 47 5.02 11.05 4.11
C ILE A 47 3.61 11.53 4.45
N LEU A 48 3.31 11.73 5.74
CA LEU A 48 2.01 12.25 6.16
C LEU A 48 2.09 13.77 6.29
N LYS A 49 0.96 14.44 6.03
CA LYS A 49 0.89 15.91 6.13
C LYS A 49 1.17 16.41 7.56
N GLU A 50 0.82 15.60 8.55
CA GLU A 50 0.93 15.96 9.96
C GLU A 50 2.39 16.08 10.43
N ASP A 51 3.27 15.19 9.96
CA ASP A 51 4.67 15.12 10.40
C ASP A 51 5.69 15.55 9.33
N VAL A 52 5.30 15.51 8.06
CA VAL A 52 6.12 15.81 6.87
C VAL A 52 7.47 15.05 6.92
N LYS A 53 7.45 13.84 7.47
CA LYS A 53 8.64 12.98 7.60
C LYS A 53 8.51 11.77 6.71
N PHE A 54 9.57 11.47 5.98
CA PHE A 54 9.68 10.20 5.28
C PHE A 54 9.79 9.06 6.28
N ARG A 55 8.85 8.12 6.21
CA ARG A 55 8.87 6.89 7.00
C ARG A 55 8.89 5.71 6.06
N LEU A 56 9.99 4.96 6.08
CA LEU A 56 10.08 3.62 5.50
C LEU A 56 9.69 2.61 6.58
N LEU A 57 8.79 1.69 6.25
CA LEU A 57 8.36 0.67 7.18
C LEU A 57 9.41 -0.43 7.32
N SER A 58 9.59 -0.88 8.56
CA SER A 58 10.36 -2.08 8.88
C SER A 58 9.66 -3.35 8.38
N ILE A 59 10.38 -4.48 8.38
CA ILE A 59 9.84 -5.78 7.97
C ILE A 59 8.61 -6.17 8.81
N ASP A 60 8.61 -5.89 10.11
CA ASP A 60 7.52 -6.23 11.02
C ASP A 60 6.28 -5.36 10.74
N GLU A 61 6.46 -4.05 10.56
CA GLU A 61 5.37 -3.14 10.18
C GLU A 61 4.78 -3.48 8.80
N LYS A 62 5.62 -3.95 7.85
CA LYS A 62 5.14 -4.45 6.55
C LYS A 62 4.31 -5.72 6.73
N GLN A 63 4.74 -6.65 7.58
CA GLN A 63 3.98 -7.88 7.87
C GLN A 63 2.61 -7.53 8.45
N GLU A 64 2.55 -6.63 9.44
CA GLU A 64 1.29 -6.19 10.04
C GLU A 64 0.33 -5.56 9.00
N LEU A 65 0.84 -4.78 8.05
CA LEU A 65 0.02 -4.23 6.97
C LEU A 65 -0.46 -5.28 5.97
N LEU A 66 0.40 -6.26 5.63
CA LEU A 66 0.03 -7.34 4.71
C LEU A 66 -1.05 -8.25 5.32
N GLU A 67 -1.07 -8.42 6.65
CA GLU A 67 -2.10 -9.17 7.36
C GLU A 67 -3.47 -8.46 7.40
N LYS A 68 -3.52 -7.16 7.07
CA LYS A 68 -4.76 -6.38 6.94
C LYS A 68 -5.34 -6.40 5.52
N LEU A 69 -4.66 -7.02 4.55
CA LEU A 69 -5.15 -7.20 3.18
C LEU A 69 -6.20 -8.31 3.11
#